data_AF-A0A7S0JXY7-F1
#
_entry.id   AF-A0A7S0JXY7-F1
#
_cell.length_a   1.000
_cell.length_b   1.000
_cell.length_c   1.000
_cell.angle_alpha   90.00
_cell.angle_beta   90.00
_cell.angle_gamma   90.00
#
_symmetry.space_group_name_H-M   'P 1'
#
loop_
_entity.id
_entity.type
_entity.pdbx_description
1 polymer ?
#
loop_
_entity_poly.entity_id
_entity_poly.type
_entity_poly.pdbx_seq_one_letter_code
_entity_poly.pdbx_strand_id
1 'polypeptide(L)'
;DRWSPALSMLRRAQSMVSADAFMDPAASRELTGFVLDGLASYYYRRRRLQAALQASQRAARAHSSLSQWDHAAKCHLHTACVLARMGRHGEAARTIGKVLQMVEADKLEGEGASPQRLCLVAVAYHNVAVEHIAAGHGEDACVASQSARRVARLCLGLSGRYAPSFEATHAAALAQLEKTKGVSSSIAADPRRLKAFRELSAALYA
;
A
#
# COMPACT_ATOMS: atom_id res chain seq x y z
N ASP A 1 9.87 -5.04 27.97
CA ASP A 1 9.26 -4.95 26.62
C ASP A 1 9.79 -3.70 25.91
N ARG A 2 10.65 -3.83 24.88
CA ARG A 2 11.38 -2.70 24.24
C ARG A 2 10.47 -1.55 23.75
N TRP A 3 9.21 -1.84 23.49
CA TRP A 3 8.27 -0.91 22.87
C TRP A 3 7.33 -0.22 23.87
N SER A 4 7.46 -0.49 25.19
CA SER A 4 6.60 0.13 26.21
C SER A 4 6.72 1.66 26.28
N PRO A 5 7.89 2.31 26.09
CA PRO A 5 7.97 3.76 26.12
C PRO A 5 7.22 4.41 24.95
N ALA A 6 7.33 3.82 23.75
CA ALA A 6 6.65 4.31 22.55
C ALA A 6 5.13 4.31 22.70
N LEU A 7 4.55 3.24 23.26
CA LEU A 7 3.11 3.19 23.52
C LEU A 7 2.68 4.21 24.57
N SER A 8 3.49 4.39 25.63
CA SER A 8 3.22 5.37 26.68
C SER A 8 3.15 6.79 26.10
N MET A 9 4.12 7.16 25.27
CA MET A 9 4.16 8.47 24.60
C MET A 9 2.97 8.67 23.66
N LEU A 10 2.63 7.66 22.83
CA LEU A 10 1.49 7.74 21.91
C LEU A 10 0.15 7.86 22.66
N ARG A 11 -0.02 7.15 23.78
CA ARG A 11 -1.23 7.26 24.61
C ARG A 11 -1.33 8.61 25.31
N ARG A 12 -0.21 9.14 25.79
CA ARG A 12 -0.16 10.49 26.38
C ARG A 12 -0.51 11.56 25.33
N ALA A 13 0.04 11.46 24.13
CA ALA A 13 -0.33 12.35 23.03
C ALA A 13 -1.83 12.24 22.70
N GLN A 14 -2.36 11.01 22.65
CA GLN A 14 -3.79 10.80 22.44
C GLN A 14 -4.67 11.45 23.51
N SER A 15 -4.29 11.36 24.80
CA SER A 15 -5.05 11.98 25.87
C SER A 15 -5.00 13.50 25.80
N MET A 16 -3.84 14.08 25.48
CA MET A 16 -3.68 15.54 25.35
C MET A 16 -4.56 16.09 24.23
N VAL A 17 -4.55 15.46 23.05
CA VAL A 17 -5.34 15.92 21.90
C VAL A 17 -6.86 15.77 22.14
N SER A 18 -7.27 14.80 22.97
CA SER A 18 -8.69 14.56 23.27
C SER A 18 -9.24 15.40 24.42
N ALA A 19 -8.38 15.87 25.34
CA ALA A 19 -8.79 16.55 26.57
C ALA A 19 -8.68 18.07 26.50
N ASP A 20 -7.94 18.61 25.53
CA ASP A 20 -7.72 20.05 25.43
C ASP A 20 -8.92 20.75 24.77
N ALA A 21 -9.82 21.24 25.62
CA ALA A 21 -11.00 22.00 25.21
C ALA A 21 -10.67 23.36 24.55
N PHE A 22 -9.44 23.84 24.68
CA PHE A 22 -8.99 25.12 24.13
C PHE A 22 -8.29 24.97 22.77
N MET A 23 -8.05 23.73 22.32
CA MET A 23 -7.43 23.46 21.04
C MET A 23 -8.39 23.75 19.88
N ASP A 24 -7.89 24.40 18.83
CA ASP A 24 -8.63 24.56 17.59
C ASP A 24 -9.12 23.19 17.07
N PRO A 25 -10.40 23.03 16.71
CA PRO A 25 -10.95 21.75 16.27
C PRO A 25 -10.25 21.15 15.04
N ALA A 26 -9.74 21.97 14.12
CA ALA A 26 -9.02 21.48 12.95
C ALA A 26 -7.61 20.99 13.37
N ALA A 27 -6.91 21.74 14.20
CA ALA A 27 -5.62 21.33 14.78
C ALA A 27 -5.73 20.05 15.62
N SER A 28 -6.76 19.93 16.47
CA SER A 28 -7.03 18.71 17.24
C SER A 28 -7.27 17.51 16.33
N ARG A 29 -8.01 17.69 15.25
CA ARG A 29 -8.26 16.63 14.27
C ARG A 29 -7.00 16.24 13.50
N GLU A 30 -6.18 17.20 13.11
CA GLU A 30 -4.90 16.96 12.44
C GLU A 30 -3.96 16.15 13.33
N LEU A 31 -3.75 16.60 14.58
CA LEU A 31 -2.91 15.91 15.55
C LEU A 31 -3.45 14.51 15.87
N THR A 32 -4.77 14.35 15.94
CA THR A 32 -5.41 13.04 16.07
C THR A 32 -5.02 12.12 14.92
N GLY A 33 -4.98 12.62 13.68
CA GLY A 33 -4.52 11.89 12.51
C GLY A 33 -3.10 11.34 12.68
N PHE A 34 -2.17 12.20 13.08
CA PHE A 34 -0.77 11.81 13.31
C PHE A 34 -0.61 10.80 14.44
N VAL A 35 -1.30 10.99 15.57
CA VAL A 35 -1.25 10.06 16.71
C VAL A 35 -1.78 8.68 16.31
N LEU A 36 -2.88 8.64 15.54
CA LEU A 36 -3.45 7.40 15.04
C LEU A 36 -2.53 6.69 14.03
N ASP A 37 -1.86 7.39 13.13
CA ASP A 37 -0.87 6.80 12.21
C ASP A 37 0.33 6.21 12.98
N GLY A 38 0.77 6.89 14.03
CA GLY A 38 1.79 6.39 14.96
C GLY A 38 1.35 5.12 15.70
N LEU A 39 0.11 5.09 16.22
CA LEU A 39 -0.48 3.91 16.84
C LEU A 39 -0.63 2.75 15.85
N ALA A 40 -1.02 3.02 14.60
CA ALA A 40 -1.10 2.00 13.56
C ALA A 40 0.25 1.32 13.34
N SER A 41 1.31 2.13 13.20
CA SER A 41 2.69 1.65 13.06
C SER A 41 3.14 0.81 14.27
N TYR A 42 2.80 1.25 15.49
CA TYR A 42 3.08 0.49 16.72
C TYR A 42 2.37 -0.87 16.70
N TYR A 43 1.06 -0.89 16.46
CA TYR A 43 0.28 -2.13 16.45
C TYR A 43 0.70 -3.10 15.35
N TYR A 44 1.06 -2.59 14.18
CA TYR A 44 1.58 -3.39 13.08
C TYR A 44 2.88 -4.13 13.48
N ARG A 45 3.84 -3.42 14.08
CA ARG A 45 5.09 -4.02 14.59
C ARG A 45 4.85 -5.07 15.68
N ARG A 46 3.76 -4.93 16.45
CA ARG A 46 3.34 -5.87 17.49
C ARG A 46 2.43 -6.98 16.99
N ARG A 47 2.24 -7.12 15.67
CA ARG A 47 1.33 -8.11 15.05
C ARG A 47 -0.13 -7.99 15.52
N ARG A 48 -0.53 -6.85 16.08
CA ARG A 48 -1.92 -6.55 16.45
C ARG A 48 -2.65 -5.96 15.24
N LEU A 49 -2.83 -6.77 14.21
CA LEU A 49 -3.24 -6.31 12.87
C LEU A 49 -4.61 -5.63 12.85
N GLN A 50 -5.59 -6.12 13.62
CA GLN A 50 -6.90 -5.48 13.71
C GLN A 50 -6.84 -4.07 14.32
N ALA A 51 -6.05 -3.88 15.38
CA ALA A 51 -5.85 -2.57 15.99
C ALA A 51 -5.08 -1.62 15.05
N ALA A 52 -4.09 -2.15 14.32
CA ALA A 52 -3.37 -1.40 13.30
C ALA A 52 -4.29 -0.92 12.19
N LEU A 53 -5.18 -1.79 11.70
CA LEU A 53 -6.14 -1.50 10.64
C LEU A 53 -7.12 -0.40 11.07
N GLN A 54 -7.70 -0.52 12.26
CA GLN A 54 -8.62 0.49 12.79
C GLN A 54 -7.93 1.84 12.95
N ALA A 55 -6.71 1.86 13.49
CA ALA A 55 -5.95 3.09 13.68
C ALA A 55 -5.59 3.76 12.33
N SER A 56 -5.08 3.00 11.34
CA SER A 56 -4.70 3.57 10.03
C SER A 56 -5.91 4.09 9.25
N GLN A 57 -7.05 3.39 9.31
CA GLN A 57 -8.28 3.85 8.66
C GLN A 57 -8.84 5.13 9.30
N ARG A 58 -8.77 5.25 10.63
CA ARG A 58 -9.18 6.47 11.34
C ARG A 58 -8.25 7.63 11.02
N ALA A 59 -6.93 7.39 10.96
CA ALA A 59 -5.94 8.40 10.55
C ALA A 59 -6.22 8.91 9.14
N ALA A 60 -6.46 8.00 8.18
CA ALA A 60 -6.80 8.37 6.80
C ALA A 60 -8.05 9.26 6.73
N ARG A 61 -9.10 8.95 7.51
CA ARG A 61 -10.33 9.76 7.57
C ARG A 61 -10.07 11.15 8.15
N ALA A 62 -9.27 11.25 9.22
CA ALA A 62 -8.93 12.53 9.84
C ALA A 62 -8.22 13.45 8.83
N HIS A 63 -7.17 12.96 8.17
CA HIS A 63 -6.43 13.74 7.17
C HIS A 63 -7.28 14.07 5.92
N SER A 64 -8.10 13.13 5.44
CA SER A 64 -8.98 13.37 4.30
C SER A 64 -10.02 14.46 4.58
N SER A 65 -10.55 14.53 5.80
CA SER A 65 -11.53 15.57 6.19
C SER A 65 -10.94 16.98 6.26
N LEU A 66 -9.61 17.08 6.27
CA LEU A 66 -8.85 18.34 6.28
C LEU A 66 -8.17 18.60 4.92
N SER A 67 -8.51 17.82 3.88
CA SER A 67 -7.87 17.89 2.56
C SER A 67 -6.33 17.72 2.58
N GLN A 68 -5.81 17.02 3.60
CA GLN A 68 -4.39 16.73 3.76
C GLN A 68 -4.02 15.46 2.99
N TRP A 69 -4.11 15.54 1.66
CA TRP A 69 -4.07 14.37 0.78
C TRP A 69 -2.77 13.57 0.86
N ASP A 70 -1.63 14.22 1.05
CA ASP A 70 -0.33 13.55 1.22
C ASP A 70 -0.34 12.59 2.44
N HIS A 71 -0.89 13.06 3.57
CA HIS A 71 -1.01 12.27 4.78
C HIS A 71 -2.08 11.18 4.65
N ALA A 72 -3.20 11.47 4.00
CA ALA A 72 -4.25 10.49 3.73
C ALA A 72 -3.73 9.35 2.83
N ALA A 73 -2.99 9.67 1.76
CA ALA A 73 -2.38 8.70 0.86
C ALA A 73 -1.40 7.78 1.61
N LYS A 74 -0.54 8.34 2.46
CA LYS A 74 0.36 7.56 3.33
C LYS A 74 -0.43 6.59 4.23
N CYS A 75 -1.50 7.05 4.86
CA CYS A 75 -2.35 6.19 5.70
C CYS A 75 -3.04 5.07 4.90
N HIS A 76 -3.41 5.32 3.64
CA HIS A 76 -3.94 4.30 2.75
C HIS A 76 -2.89 3.24 2.40
N LEU A 77 -1.64 3.64 2.13
CA LEU A 77 -0.55 2.68 1.92
C LEU A 77 -0.29 1.82 3.16
N HIS A 78 -0.29 2.42 4.35
CA HIS A 78 -0.18 1.66 5.60
C HIS A 78 -1.36 0.68 5.80
N THR A 79 -2.58 1.13 5.50
CA THR A 79 -3.79 0.29 5.57
C THR A 79 -3.68 -0.89 4.61
N ALA A 80 -3.20 -0.69 3.39
CA ALA A 80 -2.96 -1.75 2.43
C ALA A 80 -1.93 -2.76 2.93
N CYS A 81 -0.80 -2.31 3.49
CA CYS A 81 0.19 -3.21 4.08
C CYS A 81 -0.38 -4.05 5.23
N VAL A 82 -1.24 -3.47 6.08
CA VAL A 82 -1.91 -4.22 7.16
C VAL A 82 -2.84 -5.28 6.56
N LEU A 83 -3.66 -4.92 5.57
CA LEU A 83 -4.58 -5.84 4.89
C LEU A 83 -3.84 -7.00 4.20
N ALA A 84 -2.78 -6.70 3.46
CA ALA A 84 -1.91 -7.70 2.85
C ALA A 84 -1.31 -8.64 3.90
N ARG A 85 -0.87 -8.11 5.04
CA ARG A 85 -0.33 -8.93 6.14
C ARG A 85 -1.38 -9.83 6.81
N MET A 86 -2.66 -9.50 6.67
CA MET A 86 -3.81 -10.30 7.09
C MET A 86 -4.27 -11.30 6.01
N GLY A 87 -3.62 -11.37 4.84
CA GLY A 87 -4.03 -12.19 3.70
C GLY A 87 -5.20 -11.62 2.89
N ARG A 88 -5.61 -10.37 3.17
CA ARG A 88 -6.75 -9.69 2.51
C ARG A 88 -6.29 -8.92 1.26
N HIS A 89 -5.66 -9.64 0.32
CA HIS A 89 -4.97 -9.06 -0.84
C HIS A 89 -5.89 -8.23 -1.76
N GLY A 90 -7.11 -8.69 -2.03
CA GLY A 90 -8.07 -7.92 -2.84
C GLY A 90 -8.48 -6.59 -2.20
N GLU A 91 -8.54 -6.52 -0.87
CA GLU A 91 -8.79 -5.26 -0.16
C GLU A 91 -7.56 -4.36 -0.09
N ALA A 92 -6.37 -4.95 0.02
CA ALA A 92 -5.11 -4.23 -0.08
C ALA A 92 -4.99 -3.53 -1.44
N ALA A 93 -5.19 -4.27 -2.55
CA ALA A 93 -5.17 -3.74 -3.91
C ALA A 93 -6.17 -2.58 -4.10
N ARG A 94 -7.43 -2.75 -3.67
CA ARG A 94 -8.44 -1.67 -3.70
C ARG A 94 -8.02 -0.44 -2.88
N THR A 95 -7.36 -0.65 -1.75
CA THR A 95 -6.88 0.45 -0.91
C THR A 95 -5.72 1.19 -1.56
N ILE A 96 -4.81 0.49 -2.26
CA ILE A 96 -3.74 1.13 -3.04
C ILE A 96 -4.32 1.89 -4.23
N GLY A 97 -5.33 1.35 -4.90
CA GLY A 97 -6.05 2.02 -5.99
C GLY A 97 -6.61 3.39 -5.60
N LYS A 98 -7.03 3.58 -4.34
CA LYS A 98 -7.44 4.90 -3.83
C LYS A 98 -6.31 5.93 -3.89
N VAL A 99 -5.07 5.51 -3.64
CA VAL A 99 -3.90 6.41 -3.73
C VAL A 99 -3.63 6.81 -5.18
N LEU A 100 -3.74 5.87 -6.12
CA LEU A 100 -3.58 6.16 -7.55
C LEU A 100 -4.70 7.08 -8.06
N GLN A 101 -5.95 6.87 -7.63
CA GLN A 101 -7.06 7.79 -7.92
C GLN A 101 -6.83 9.20 -7.34
N MET A 102 -6.10 9.33 -6.22
CA MET A 102 -5.73 10.64 -5.69
C MET A 102 -4.67 11.33 -6.55
N VAL A 103 -3.80 10.57 -7.23
CA VAL A 103 -2.88 11.13 -8.24
C VAL A 103 -3.68 11.61 -9.44
N GLU A 104 -4.56 10.78 -9.98
CA GLU A 104 -5.38 11.11 -11.16
C GLU A 104 -6.35 12.28 -10.94
N ALA A 105 -6.75 12.53 -9.69
CA ALA A 105 -7.62 13.63 -9.31
C ALA A 105 -6.85 14.90 -8.90
N ASP A 106 -5.56 14.99 -9.21
CA ASP A 106 -4.64 16.09 -8.88
C ASP A 106 -4.56 16.42 -7.37
N LYS A 107 -5.06 15.53 -6.51
CA LYS A 107 -5.04 15.72 -5.05
C LYS A 107 -3.63 15.63 -4.48
N LEU A 108 -2.73 14.97 -5.21
CA LEU A 108 -1.30 14.90 -4.92
C LEU A 108 -0.49 15.85 -5.82
N GLU A 109 -1.14 16.75 -6.56
CA GLU A 109 -0.50 17.78 -7.40
C GLU A 109 -0.79 19.18 -6.81
N GLY A 110 -0.11 19.54 -5.72
CA GLY A 110 -0.02 20.95 -5.28
C GLY A 110 0.97 21.74 -6.14
N GLU A 111 1.50 22.87 -5.64
CA GLU A 111 2.51 23.74 -6.31
C GLU A 111 3.85 23.01 -6.60
N GLY A 112 3.84 22.08 -7.54
CA GLY A 112 4.97 21.24 -7.94
C GLY A 112 4.89 19.79 -7.41
N ALA A 113 5.41 18.87 -8.21
CA ALA A 113 5.60 17.47 -7.84
C ALA A 113 6.68 17.34 -6.75
N SER A 114 6.28 17.44 -5.49
CA SER A 114 7.23 17.31 -4.38
C SER A 114 7.90 15.93 -4.41
N PRO A 115 9.20 15.82 -4.11
CA PRO A 115 9.88 14.53 -4.01
C PRO A 115 9.17 13.53 -3.09
N GLN A 116 8.46 14.03 -2.07
CA GLN A 116 7.67 13.23 -1.13
C GLN A 116 6.48 12.57 -1.83
N ARG A 117 5.76 13.31 -2.68
CA ARG A 117 4.63 12.79 -3.47
C ARG A 117 5.07 11.75 -4.49
N LEU A 118 6.14 12.04 -5.22
CA LEU A 118 6.74 11.07 -6.14
C LEU A 118 7.14 9.78 -5.41
N CYS A 119 7.67 9.91 -4.19
CA CYS A 119 7.99 8.76 -3.35
C CYS A 119 6.73 7.96 -2.94
N LEU A 120 5.63 8.63 -2.58
CA LEU A 120 4.35 7.97 -2.30
C LEU A 120 3.81 7.20 -3.50
N VAL A 121 3.89 7.80 -4.70
CA VAL A 121 3.47 7.15 -5.96
C VAL A 121 4.35 5.95 -6.29
N ALA A 122 5.67 6.08 -6.12
CA ALA A 122 6.59 4.95 -6.31
C ALA A 122 6.27 3.78 -5.37
N VAL A 123 5.99 4.07 -4.09
CA VAL A 123 5.58 3.05 -3.11
C VAL A 123 4.21 2.46 -3.46
N ALA A 124 3.27 3.25 -3.96
CA ALA A 124 1.97 2.75 -4.41
C ALA A 124 2.13 1.73 -5.55
N TYR A 125 2.87 2.06 -6.60
CA TYR A 125 3.15 1.13 -7.71
C TYR A 125 3.90 -0.13 -7.25
N HIS A 126 4.85 0.01 -6.33
CA HIS A 126 5.54 -1.14 -5.75
C HIS A 126 4.56 -2.06 -5.01
N ASN A 127 3.68 -1.50 -4.18
CA ASN A 127 2.68 -2.28 -3.47
C ASN A 127 1.68 -2.95 -4.44
N VAL A 128 1.27 -2.28 -5.51
CA VAL A 128 0.45 -2.88 -6.59
C VAL A 128 1.17 -4.09 -7.18
N ALA A 129 2.47 -3.96 -7.48
CA ALA A 129 3.26 -5.08 -8.01
C ALA A 129 3.32 -6.26 -7.02
N VAL A 130 3.45 -6.00 -5.72
CA VAL A 130 3.42 -7.04 -4.68
C VAL A 130 2.06 -7.75 -4.63
N GLU A 131 0.95 -7.02 -4.74
CA GLU A 131 -0.38 -7.64 -4.77
C GLU A 131 -0.61 -8.46 -6.07
N HIS A 132 -0.12 -8.00 -7.23
CA HIS A 132 -0.16 -8.80 -8.46
C HIS A 132 0.71 -10.06 -8.38
N ILE A 133 1.87 -9.98 -7.73
CA ILE A 133 2.71 -11.14 -7.43
C ILE A 133 1.90 -12.15 -6.60
N ALA A 134 1.28 -11.70 -5.51
CA ALA A 134 0.45 -12.55 -4.66
C ALA A 134 -0.75 -13.17 -5.43
N ALA A 135 -1.29 -12.47 -6.42
CA ALA A 135 -2.42 -12.93 -7.24
C ALA A 135 -2.04 -13.84 -8.42
N GLY A 136 -0.75 -14.09 -8.70
CA GLY A 136 -0.37 -14.87 -9.88
C GLY A 136 -0.19 -14.06 -11.17
N HIS A 137 -0.42 -12.74 -11.15
CA HIS A 137 -0.46 -11.88 -12.33
C HIS A 137 0.93 -11.32 -12.68
N GLY A 138 1.80 -12.15 -13.25
CA GLY A 138 3.20 -11.80 -13.52
C GLY A 138 3.40 -10.62 -14.49
N GLU A 139 2.54 -10.47 -15.51
CA GLU A 139 2.64 -9.37 -16.48
C GLU A 139 2.35 -8.01 -15.83
N ASP A 140 1.22 -7.90 -15.13
CA ASP A 140 0.83 -6.69 -14.40
C ASP A 140 1.87 -6.31 -13.33
N ALA A 141 2.41 -7.32 -12.63
CA ALA A 141 3.47 -7.11 -11.63
C ALA A 141 4.73 -6.50 -12.25
N CYS A 142 5.13 -6.92 -13.45
CA CYS A 142 6.28 -6.35 -14.15
C CYS A 142 6.04 -4.88 -14.53
N VAL A 143 4.85 -4.56 -15.08
CA VAL A 143 4.49 -3.19 -15.45
C VAL A 143 4.47 -2.26 -14.23
N ALA A 144 3.83 -2.70 -13.15
CA ALA A 144 3.74 -1.92 -11.91
C ALA A 144 5.12 -1.74 -11.25
N SER A 145 5.92 -2.80 -11.13
CA SER A 145 7.26 -2.71 -10.52
C SER A 145 8.23 -1.85 -11.35
N GLN A 146 8.12 -1.87 -12.68
CA GLN A 146 8.91 -0.99 -13.54
C GLN A 146 8.49 0.48 -13.39
N SER A 147 7.19 0.75 -13.26
CA SER A 147 6.64 2.09 -12.99
C SER A 147 7.15 2.62 -11.65
N ALA A 148 7.13 1.80 -10.59
CA ALA A 148 7.69 2.14 -9.29
C ALA A 148 9.17 2.56 -9.39
N ARG A 149 9.99 1.78 -10.09
CA ARG A 149 11.42 2.08 -10.30
C ARG A 149 11.64 3.36 -11.11
N ARG A 150 10.79 3.64 -12.11
CA ARG A 150 10.88 4.87 -12.92
C ARG A 150 10.58 6.10 -12.09
N VAL A 151 9.49 6.10 -11.34
CA VAL A 151 9.11 7.22 -10.47
C VAL A 151 10.13 7.41 -9.34
N ALA A 152 10.62 6.31 -8.74
CA ALA A 152 11.62 6.36 -7.67
C ALA A 152 12.91 7.11 -8.06
N ARG A 153 13.33 7.02 -9.33
CA ARG A 153 14.51 7.75 -9.84
C ARG A 153 14.33 9.27 -9.87
N LEU A 154 13.09 9.76 -9.85
CA LEU A 154 12.81 11.20 -9.82
C LEU A 154 12.90 11.78 -8.39
N CYS A 155 12.98 10.94 -7.36
CA CYS A 155 12.99 11.35 -5.95
C CYS A 155 14.05 10.60 -5.12
N LEU A 156 15.25 10.40 -5.66
CA LEU A 156 16.33 9.57 -5.10
C LEU A 156 16.66 9.89 -3.63
N GLY A 157 16.66 11.18 -3.24
CA GLY A 157 16.94 11.59 -1.87
C GLY A 157 15.97 11.00 -0.83
N LEU A 158 14.77 10.62 -1.24
CA LEU A 158 13.76 9.99 -0.37
C LEU A 158 13.54 8.51 -0.68
N SER A 159 13.65 8.11 -1.96
CA SER A 159 13.40 6.75 -2.41
C SER A 159 14.58 5.80 -2.21
N GLY A 160 15.79 6.32 -1.97
CA GLY A 160 17.01 5.51 -1.84
C GLY A 160 16.89 4.37 -0.82
N ARG A 161 16.18 4.59 0.29
CA ARG A 161 15.93 3.54 1.31
C ARG A 161 15.07 2.37 0.81
N TYR A 162 14.26 2.59 -0.24
CA TYR A 162 13.37 1.59 -0.82
C TYR A 162 13.96 0.91 -2.05
N ALA A 163 15.07 1.40 -2.59
CA ALA A 163 15.68 0.85 -3.81
C ALA A 163 15.90 -0.68 -3.75
N PRO A 164 16.44 -1.26 -2.66
CA PRO A 164 16.59 -2.72 -2.57
C PRO A 164 15.24 -3.46 -2.63
N SER A 165 14.18 -2.89 -2.05
CA SER A 165 12.83 -3.49 -2.09
C SER A 165 12.22 -3.40 -3.49
N PHE A 166 12.41 -2.28 -4.19
CA PHE A 166 11.93 -2.12 -5.57
C PHE A 166 12.62 -3.07 -6.54
N GLU A 167 13.93 -3.29 -6.37
CA GLU A 167 14.70 -4.26 -7.16
C GLU A 167 14.26 -5.70 -6.87
N ALA A 168 14.14 -6.07 -5.60
CA ALA A 168 13.68 -7.40 -5.20
C ALA A 168 12.29 -7.72 -5.74
N THR A 169 11.34 -6.79 -5.65
CA THR A 169 9.99 -6.97 -6.19
C THR A 169 9.99 -7.10 -7.71
N HIS A 170 10.82 -6.33 -8.42
CA HIS A 170 10.92 -6.45 -9.87
C HIS A 170 11.51 -7.81 -10.29
N ALA A 171 12.55 -8.29 -9.59
CA ALA A 171 13.11 -9.62 -9.81
C ALA A 171 12.07 -10.73 -9.55
N ALA A 172 11.27 -10.60 -8.49
CA ALA A 172 10.19 -11.53 -8.19
C ALA A 172 9.08 -11.51 -9.27
N ALA A 173 8.73 -10.34 -9.79
CA ALA A 173 7.76 -10.20 -10.88
C ALA A 173 8.25 -10.89 -12.16
N LEU A 174 9.53 -10.73 -12.52
CA LEU A 174 10.14 -11.41 -13.68
C LEU A 174 10.13 -12.93 -13.50
N ALA A 175 10.55 -13.43 -12.35
CA ALA A 175 10.55 -14.87 -12.06
C ALA A 175 9.13 -15.46 -12.10
N GLN A 176 8.12 -14.68 -11.72
CA GLN A 176 6.73 -15.09 -11.82
C GLN A 176 6.20 -15.07 -13.25
N LEU A 177 6.56 -14.05 -14.05
CA LEU A 177 6.23 -13.98 -15.46
C LEU A 177 6.77 -15.19 -16.23
N GLU A 178 8.01 -15.59 -15.97
CA GLU A 178 8.62 -16.79 -16.54
C GLU A 178 7.84 -18.05 -16.19
N LYS A 179 7.40 -18.19 -14.93
CA LYS A 179 6.55 -19.31 -14.50
C LYS A 179 5.20 -19.31 -15.22
N THR A 180 4.53 -18.17 -15.33
CA THR A 180 3.23 -18.07 -16.01
C THR A 180 3.35 -18.41 -17.50
N LYS A 181 4.41 -17.95 -18.17
CA LYS A 181 4.69 -18.30 -19.56
C LYS A 181 5.07 -19.77 -19.74
N GLY A 182 5.88 -20.33 -18.83
CA GLY A 182 6.27 -21.74 -18.83
C GLY A 182 5.10 -22.70 -18.60
N VAL A 183 4.15 -22.32 -17.73
CA VAL A 183 2.90 -23.09 -17.53
C VAL A 183 2.03 -23.01 -18.79
N SER A 184 1.87 -21.82 -19.37
CA SER A 184 1.07 -21.64 -20.58
C SER A 184 1.63 -22.41 -21.77
N SER A 185 2.96 -22.41 -21.95
CA SER A 185 3.62 -23.19 -22.99
C SER A 185 3.52 -24.70 -22.73
N SER A 186 3.61 -25.15 -21.47
CA SER A 186 3.41 -26.56 -21.10
C SER A 186 1.98 -27.04 -21.32
N ILE A 187 0.97 -26.22 -21.02
CA ILE A 187 -0.44 -26.55 -21.28
C ILE A 187 -0.71 -26.58 -22.79
N ALA A 188 -0.13 -25.64 -23.55
CA ALA A 188 -0.24 -25.61 -25.01
C ALA A 188 0.45 -26.80 -25.69
N ALA A 189 1.54 -27.33 -25.09
CA ALA A 189 2.28 -28.48 -25.62
C ALA A 189 1.56 -29.82 -25.42
N ASP A 190 0.58 -29.94 -24.50
CA ASP A 190 -0.18 -31.16 -24.26
C ASP A 190 -1.66 -31.00 -24.71
N PRO A 191 -2.07 -31.61 -25.84
CA PRO A 191 -3.42 -31.51 -26.38
C PRO A 191 -4.53 -31.93 -25.40
N ARG A 192 -4.24 -32.86 -24.47
CA ARG A 192 -5.22 -33.34 -23.49
C ARG A 192 -5.45 -32.33 -22.38
N ARG A 193 -4.37 -31.69 -21.91
CA ARG A 193 -4.44 -30.60 -20.91
C ARG A 193 -5.10 -29.35 -21.49
N LEU A 194 -4.84 -29.04 -22.76
CA LEU A 194 -5.49 -27.92 -23.45
C LEU A 194 -7.01 -28.11 -23.55
N LYS A 195 -7.47 -29.34 -23.85
CA LYS A 195 -8.90 -29.68 -23.88
C LYS A 195 -9.52 -29.56 -22.48
N ALA A 196 -8.90 -30.15 -21.46
CA ALA A 196 -9.38 -30.06 -20.08
C ALA A 196 -9.43 -28.61 -19.56
N PHE A 197 -8.42 -27.79 -19.89
CA PHE A 197 -8.39 -26.37 -19.54
C PHE A 197 -9.53 -25.58 -20.21
N ARG A 198 -9.81 -25.86 -21.49
CA ARG A 198 -10.94 -25.23 -22.20
C ARG A 198 -12.29 -25.63 -21.63
N GLU A 199 -12.48 -26.90 -21.29
CA GLU A 199 -13.70 -27.41 -20.64
C GLU A 199 -13.89 -26.79 -19.24
N LEU A 200 -12.83 -26.67 -18.46
CA LEU A 200 -12.87 -26.09 -17.11
C LEU A 200 -13.11 -24.57 -17.15
N SER A 201 -12.49 -23.87 -18.11
CA SER A 201 -12.71 -22.45 -18.35
C SER A 201 -14.17 -22.19 -18.79
N ALA A 202 -14.70 -22.99 -19.71
CA ALA A 202 -16.10 -22.90 -20.12
C ALA A 202 -17.08 -23.14 -18.96
N ALA A 203 -16.76 -24.03 -18.01
CA ALA A 203 -17.59 -24.30 -16.85
C ALA A 203 -17.51 -23.20 -15.75
N LEU A 204 -16.42 -22.43 -15.69
CA LEU A 204 -16.24 -21.34 -14.72
C LEU A 204 -16.83 -20.00 -15.18
N TYR A 205 -17.02 -19.83 -16.49
CA TYR A 205 -17.52 -18.60 -17.11
C TYR A 205 -18.91 -18.75 -17.75
N ALA A 206 -19.60 -19.86 -17.50
CA ALA A 206 -21.03 -20.08 -17.81
C ALA A 206 -21.89 -19.89 -16.55
#